data_AF-A0A0M8YNG2-F1
#
_entry.id   AF-A0A0M8YNG2-F1
#
_cell.length_a   1.000
_cell.length_b   1.000
_cell.length_c   1.000
_cell.angle_alpha   90.00
_cell.angle_beta   90.00
_cell.angle_gamma   90.00
#
_symmetry.space_group_name_H-M   'P 1'
#
loop_
_entity.id
_entity.type
_entity.pdbx_description
1 polymer ?
#
loop_
_entity_poly.entity_id
_entity_poly.type
_entity_poly.pdbx_seq_one_letter_code
_entity_poly.pdbx_strand_id
1 'polypeptide(L)'
;MIRRTTRWVSVATAAASAVAVSALMVVAAGTNANAAVGCRVDYAVTSQWQGGFGANVTVTNLGDAVSGWTLEWSFAAGQQVTQLWGGEFSQSGSAVTVRNASWNGSLGTGASVTPGFNGSWTGSNPAPTSFKLNGVACTGVPTDTSTSTSTSTSTTTSTTTTTTTTTTTTNPPASALYVSPNGTDGAAGTQADPTTLTSAISRI
;
A
#
# COMPACT_ATOMS: atom_id res chain seq x y z
N MET A 1 -78.23 34.11 13.35
CA MET A 1 -78.68 33.61 14.68
C MET A 1 -77.73 32.48 15.06
N ILE A 2 -76.93 32.56 16.13
CA ILE A 2 -77.32 32.20 17.53
C ILE A 2 -77.63 30.68 17.57
N ARG A 3 -76.85 29.78 18.21
CA ARG A 3 -76.37 29.79 19.63
C ARG A 3 -74.96 29.20 19.84
N ARG A 4 -74.35 29.57 20.99
CA ARG A 4 -73.14 28.97 21.60
C ARG A 4 -73.51 27.76 22.51
N THR A 5 -72.47 27.12 23.06
CA THR A 5 -72.44 26.26 24.28
C THR A 5 -73.07 24.85 24.12
N THR A 6 -72.64 23.79 24.84
CA THR A 6 -71.89 23.72 26.12
C THR A 6 -70.93 22.52 26.18
N ARG A 7 -69.82 22.64 26.92
CA ARG A 7 -68.92 21.52 27.27
C ARG A 7 -69.62 20.50 28.18
N TRP A 8 -69.29 19.22 28.04
CA TRP A 8 -69.47 18.20 29.08
C TRP A 8 -68.13 17.49 29.34
N VAL A 9 -67.84 17.19 30.61
CA VAL A 9 -66.58 16.60 31.10
C VAL A 9 -66.91 15.30 31.84
N SER A 10 -66.15 14.24 31.57
CA SER A 10 -65.77 13.08 32.43
C SER A 10 -65.34 11.94 31.49
N VAL A 11 -64.05 11.63 31.29
CA VAL A 11 -63.04 11.04 32.19
C VAL A 11 -63.25 9.55 32.47
N ALA A 12 -62.38 8.76 31.81
CA ALA A 12 -61.80 7.47 32.17
C ALA A 12 -62.68 6.20 32.37
N THR A 13 -62.49 5.25 31.46
CA THR A 13 -62.02 3.89 31.83
C THR A 13 -60.86 3.50 30.92
N ALA A 14 -59.79 2.95 31.50
CA ALA A 14 -58.63 2.48 30.74
C ALA A 14 -58.78 0.99 30.41
N ALA A 15 -58.46 0.61 29.17
CA ALA A 15 -58.23 -0.78 28.77
C ALA A 15 -57.01 -0.80 27.83
N ALA A 16 -55.89 -1.35 28.30
CA ALA A 16 -54.66 -1.47 27.51
C ALA A 16 -54.62 -2.85 26.84
N SER A 17 -54.35 -2.91 25.52
CA SER A 17 -54.14 -4.17 24.79
C SER A 17 -53.29 -3.99 23.52
N ALA A 18 -52.06 -4.49 23.60
CA ALA A 18 -51.19 -5.05 22.54
C ALA A 18 -51.02 -4.39 21.14
N VAL A 19 -49.84 -3.79 20.91
CA VAL A 19 -48.78 -4.21 19.93
C VAL A 19 -49.26 -4.78 18.57
N ALA A 20 -49.01 -4.15 17.40
CA ALA A 20 -47.74 -4.12 16.62
C ALA A 20 -47.89 -3.30 15.30
N VAL A 21 -46.94 -3.09 14.35
CA VAL A 21 -45.47 -2.83 14.21
C VAL A 21 -45.20 -2.42 12.73
N SER A 22 -44.21 -1.55 12.43
CA SER A 22 -43.47 -1.32 11.14
C SER A 22 -43.48 0.16 10.65
N ALA A 23 -42.37 0.81 10.30
CA ALA A 23 -40.96 0.41 10.30
C ALA A 23 -40.02 1.61 10.56
N LEU A 24 -39.06 1.46 11.48
CA LEU A 24 -37.83 2.26 11.45
C LEU A 24 -36.80 1.50 10.60
N MET A 25 -36.29 2.14 9.54
CA MET A 25 -35.10 1.69 8.84
C MET A 25 -33.87 1.98 9.72
N VAL A 26 -33.60 1.10 10.69
CA VAL A 26 -32.31 1.10 11.38
C VAL A 26 -31.26 0.67 10.36
N VAL A 27 -30.47 1.64 9.90
CA VAL A 27 -29.29 1.36 9.07
C VAL A 27 -28.31 0.59 9.95
N ALA A 28 -28.26 -0.72 9.77
CA ALA A 28 -27.30 -1.58 10.44
C ALA A 28 -25.90 -1.32 9.87
N ALA A 29 -25.27 -0.23 10.31
CA ALA A 29 -23.82 -0.10 10.27
C ALA A 29 -23.25 -1.18 11.19
N GLY A 30 -22.92 -2.33 10.60
CA GLY A 30 -22.37 -3.48 11.31
C GLY A 30 -21.00 -3.13 11.88
N THR A 31 -20.97 -2.56 13.09
CA THR A 31 -19.76 -2.47 13.88
C THR A 31 -19.42 -3.86 14.40
N ASN A 32 -18.78 -4.65 13.54
CA ASN A 32 -17.99 -5.82 13.92
C ASN A 32 -16.81 -5.32 14.77
N ALA A 33 -17.11 -4.96 16.02
CA ALA A 33 -16.15 -4.56 17.04
C ALA A 33 -15.45 -5.81 17.60
N ASN A 34 -14.96 -6.67 16.72
CA ASN A 34 -13.95 -7.65 17.04
C ASN A 34 -12.67 -6.86 17.34
N ALA A 35 -12.41 -6.60 18.62
CA ALA A 35 -11.16 -6.00 19.08
C ALA A 35 -9.98 -6.99 18.99
N ALA A 36 -9.86 -7.66 17.83
CA ALA A 36 -8.59 -8.19 17.38
C ALA A 36 -7.68 -7.01 17.04
N VAL A 37 -6.38 -7.14 17.30
CA VAL A 37 -5.38 -6.16 16.84
C VAL A 37 -5.31 -6.28 15.33
N GLY A 38 -6.12 -5.51 14.60
CA GLY A 38 -6.42 -5.80 13.19
C GLY A 38 -5.21 -5.66 12.26
N CYS A 39 -4.27 -4.79 12.62
CA CYS A 39 -3.11 -4.46 11.78
C CYS A 39 -2.08 -3.62 12.53
N ARG A 40 -0.83 -3.70 12.05
CA ARG A 40 0.21 -2.68 12.22
C ARG A 40 0.41 -1.96 10.89
N VAL A 41 0.65 -0.64 10.92
CA VAL A 41 1.01 0.14 9.74
C VAL A 41 2.30 0.89 9.98
N ASP A 42 3.21 0.82 9.02
CA ASP A 42 4.46 1.57 8.96
C ASP A 42 4.38 2.55 7.79
N TYR A 43 4.43 3.86 8.09
CA TYR A 43 4.35 4.92 7.09
C TYR A 43 5.71 5.60 6.99
N ALA A 44 6.37 5.47 5.84
CA ALA A 44 7.69 6.02 5.59
C ALA A 44 7.69 6.93 4.36
N VAL A 45 8.01 8.21 4.55
CA VAL A 45 8.31 9.13 3.44
C VAL A 45 9.70 8.75 2.89
N THR A 46 9.74 8.25 1.66
CA THR A 46 10.96 7.73 1.02
C THR A 46 11.78 8.84 0.37
N SER A 47 11.12 9.90 -0.11
CA SER A 47 11.74 11.10 -0.66
C SER A 47 10.76 12.27 -0.59
N GLN A 48 11.26 13.49 -0.45
CA GLN A 48 10.44 14.70 -0.42
C GLN A 48 11.15 15.85 -1.13
N TRP A 49 10.38 16.62 -1.89
CA TRP A 49 10.82 17.80 -2.63
C TRP A 49 9.80 18.94 -2.45
N GLN A 50 10.07 20.09 -3.09
CA GLN A 50 9.16 21.23 -3.01
C GLN A 50 7.82 20.90 -3.67
N GLY A 51 6.74 20.90 -2.87
CA GLY A 51 5.37 20.63 -3.33
C GLY A 51 5.01 19.17 -3.54
N GLY A 52 5.94 18.22 -3.37
CA GLY A 52 5.67 16.79 -3.54
C GLY A 52 6.51 15.87 -2.65
N PHE A 53 6.06 14.62 -2.54
CA PHE A 53 6.74 13.56 -1.79
C PHE A 53 6.39 12.18 -2.35
N GLY A 54 7.26 11.20 -2.08
CA GLY A 54 6.99 9.78 -2.22
C GLY A 54 6.92 9.11 -0.85
N ALA A 55 6.01 8.17 -0.65
CA ALA A 55 5.88 7.41 0.59
C ALA A 55 5.52 5.94 0.33
N ASN A 56 5.99 5.07 1.23
CA ASN A 56 5.59 3.66 1.31
C ASN A 56 4.74 3.46 2.57
N VAL A 57 3.71 2.62 2.47
CA VAL A 57 2.83 2.28 3.58
C VAL A 57 2.79 0.77 3.75
N THR A 58 3.60 0.23 4.67
CA THR A 58 3.64 -1.21 4.94
C THR A 58 2.53 -1.57 5.92
N VAL A 59 1.59 -2.40 5.49
CA VAL A 59 0.51 -2.94 6.32
C VAL A 59 0.87 -4.38 6.67
N THR A 60 0.99 -4.68 7.96
CA THR A 60 1.11 -6.05 8.48
C THR A 60 -0.23 -6.46 9.08
N ASN A 61 -0.81 -7.57 8.61
CA ASN A 61 -2.03 -8.12 9.20
C ASN A 61 -1.66 -8.87 10.49
N LEU A 62 -2.30 -8.49 11.61
CA LEU A 62 -2.09 -9.11 12.92
C LEU A 62 -3.34 -9.88 13.41
N GLY A 63 -4.42 -9.86 12.64
CA GLY A 63 -5.65 -10.64 12.87
C GLY A 63 -5.79 -11.81 11.89
N ASP A 64 -7.03 -12.23 11.67
CA ASP A 64 -7.37 -13.31 10.73
C ASP A 64 -6.95 -13.01 9.28
N ALA A 65 -6.65 -14.06 8.52
CA ALA A 65 -6.29 -13.94 7.11
C ALA A 65 -7.44 -13.33 6.28
N VAL A 66 -7.12 -12.35 5.43
CA VAL A 66 -8.10 -11.70 4.53
C VAL A 66 -7.79 -11.98 3.06
N SER A 67 -8.84 -12.12 2.23
CA SER A 67 -8.73 -12.35 0.78
C SER A 67 -8.78 -11.06 -0.06
N GLY A 68 -9.04 -9.93 0.59
CA GLY A 68 -8.94 -8.59 0.04
C GLY A 68 -8.66 -7.60 1.16
N TRP A 69 -7.90 -6.55 0.86
CA TRP A 69 -7.56 -5.50 1.83
C TRP A 69 -7.93 -4.12 1.30
N THR A 70 -8.42 -3.30 2.23
CA THR A 70 -8.72 -1.88 2.04
C THR A 70 -8.07 -1.14 3.20
N LEU A 71 -7.06 -0.34 2.90
CA LEU A 71 -6.36 0.53 3.84
C LEU A 71 -6.99 1.93 3.77
N GLU A 72 -7.34 2.50 4.91
CA GLU A 72 -7.93 3.84 4.99
C GLU A 72 -7.13 4.70 5.97
N TRP A 73 -6.92 5.97 5.64
CA TRP A 73 -6.34 6.98 6.54
C TRP A 73 -6.84 8.38 6.22
N SER A 74 -6.40 9.37 7.01
CA SER A 74 -6.67 10.79 6.72
C SER A 74 -5.40 11.62 6.83
N PHE A 75 -5.18 12.49 5.84
CA PHE A 75 -4.11 13.49 5.88
C PHE A 75 -4.49 14.69 6.75
N ALA A 76 -3.52 15.22 7.51
CA ALA A 76 -3.77 16.29 8.48
C ALA A 76 -3.53 17.72 7.94
N ALA A 77 -2.76 17.88 6.85
CA ALA A 77 -2.36 19.18 6.30
C ALA A 77 -2.72 19.34 4.80
N GLY A 78 -3.82 18.73 4.37
CA GLY A 78 -4.35 18.89 3.00
C GLY A 78 -3.59 18.14 1.91
N GLN A 79 -2.66 17.25 2.25
CA GLN A 79 -1.89 16.47 1.29
C GLN A 79 -2.81 15.65 0.36
N GLN A 80 -2.42 15.50 -0.91
CA GLN A 80 -3.18 14.75 -1.93
C GLN A 80 -2.31 13.66 -2.56
N VAL A 81 -2.86 12.46 -2.74
CA VAL A 81 -2.23 11.40 -3.53
C VAL A 81 -2.36 11.74 -5.02
N THR A 82 -1.24 11.72 -5.75
CA THR A 82 -1.22 12.01 -7.19
C THR A 82 -1.05 10.75 -8.04
N GLN A 83 -0.33 9.74 -7.53
CA GLN A 83 -0.15 8.44 -8.17
C GLN A 83 0.12 7.38 -7.11
N LEU A 84 -0.50 6.20 -7.21
CA LEU A 84 -0.25 5.07 -6.31
C LEU A 84 0.09 3.81 -7.10
N TRP A 85 0.92 2.94 -6.51
CA TRP A 85 1.25 1.60 -7.01
C TRP A 85 1.09 0.56 -5.90
N GLY A 86 0.88 -0.70 -6.29
CA GLY A 86 0.55 -1.79 -5.36
C GLY A 86 -0.91 -1.80 -4.87
N GLY A 87 -1.77 -0.97 -5.45
CA GLY A 87 -3.21 -0.91 -5.15
C GLY A 87 -3.95 0.06 -6.06
N GLU A 88 -5.23 0.25 -5.81
CA GLU A 88 -6.08 1.28 -6.41
C GLU A 88 -6.50 2.28 -5.33
N PHE A 89 -6.49 3.59 -5.61
CA PHE A 89 -6.80 4.61 -4.61
C PHE A 89 -7.99 5.48 -4.98
N SER A 90 -8.68 5.98 -3.95
CA SER A 90 -9.65 7.06 -4.04
C SER A 90 -9.41 8.02 -2.87
N GLN A 91 -9.51 9.33 -3.13
CA GLN A 91 -9.36 10.37 -2.12
C GLN A 91 -10.54 11.33 -2.16
N SER A 92 -11.07 11.68 -0.98
CA SER A 92 -12.13 12.67 -0.80
C SER A 92 -11.71 13.65 0.30
N GLY A 93 -11.24 14.84 -0.12
CA GLY A 93 -10.66 15.83 0.78
C GLY A 93 -9.38 15.30 1.44
N SER A 94 -9.41 15.09 2.75
CA SER A 94 -8.30 14.49 3.52
C SER A 94 -8.36 12.96 3.60
N ALA A 95 -9.51 12.35 3.39
CA ALA A 95 -9.70 10.91 3.55
C ALA A 95 -9.20 10.14 2.32
N VAL A 96 -8.32 9.17 2.53
CA VAL A 96 -7.76 8.31 1.48
C VAL A 96 -8.16 6.86 1.76
N THR A 97 -8.61 6.19 0.70
CA THR A 97 -8.91 4.75 0.69
C THR A 97 -8.07 4.09 -0.39
N VAL A 98 -7.30 3.07 -0.04
CA VAL A 98 -6.50 2.26 -0.96
C VAL A 98 -6.95 0.81 -0.88
N ARG A 99 -7.34 0.24 -2.01
CA ARG A 99 -7.77 -1.15 -2.14
C ARG A 99 -6.67 -1.97 -2.78
N ASN A 100 -6.64 -3.27 -2.51
CA ASN A 100 -5.73 -4.19 -3.16
C ASN A 100 -5.87 -4.15 -4.69
N ALA A 101 -4.76 -4.34 -5.40
CA ALA A 101 -4.78 -4.67 -6.81
C ALA A 101 -5.24 -6.13 -6.99
N SER A 102 -5.64 -6.50 -8.21
CA SER A 102 -6.15 -7.85 -8.54
C SER A 102 -5.22 -9.00 -8.17
N TRP A 103 -3.91 -8.75 -8.07
CA TRP A 103 -2.85 -9.73 -7.83
C TRP A 103 -2.34 -9.80 -6.37
N ASN A 104 -2.76 -8.90 -5.48
CA ASN A 104 -2.27 -8.85 -4.09
C ASN A 104 -3.36 -8.75 -3.01
N GLY A 105 -4.57 -9.22 -3.27
CA GLY A 105 -5.68 -9.21 -2.29
C GLY A 105 -5.46 -10.12 -1.08
N SER A 106 -4.76 -11.25 -1.25
CA SER A 106 -4.52 -12.20 -0.17
C SER A 106 -3.48 -11.68 0.83
N LEU A 107 -3.88 -11.54 2.09
CA LEU A 107 -3.06 -11.05 3.19
C LEU A 107 -3.30 -11.92 4.44
N GLY A 108 -2.51 -12.99 4.56
CA GLY A 108 -2.56 -13.90 5.71
C GLY A 108 -2.14 -13.25 7.03
N THR A 109 -2.44 -13.90 8.15
CA THR A 109 -1.95 -13.50 9.48
C THR A 109 -0.42 -13.44 9.50
N GLY A 110 0.14 -12.33 9.98
CA GLY A 110 1.59 -12.05 9.98
C GLY A 110 2.16 -11.62 8.62
N ALA A 111 1.42 -11.77 7.52
CA ALA A 111 1.87 -11.31 6.20
C ALA A 111 1.77 -9.79 6.08
N SER A 112 2.52 -9.22 5.14
CA SER A 112 2.55 -7.78 4.89
C SER A 112 2.44 -7.42 3.41
N VAL A 113 1.86 -6.25 3.13
CA VAL A 113 1.84 -5.59 1.81
C VAL A 113 2.34 -4.16 1.96
N THR A 114 3.05 -3.67 0.93
CA THR A 114 3.59 -2.30 0.93
C THR A 114 3.19 -1.58 -0.36
N PRO A 115 1.95 -1.07 -0.47
CA PRO A 115 1.64 -0.02 -1.43
C PRO A 115 2.55 1.20 -1.22
N GLY A 116 2.87 1.89 -2.32
CA GLY A 116 3.61 3.14 -2.29
C GLY A 116 2.97 4.15 -3.22
N PHE A 117 3.21 5.43 -2.96
CA PHE A 117 2.56 6.50 -3.69
C PHE A 117 3.41 7.77 -3.75
N ASN A 118 3.14 8.58 -4.78
CA ASN A 118 3.53 9.98 -4.83
C ASN A 118 2.34 10.85 -4.43
N GLY A 119 2.61 11.94 -3.73
CA GLY A 119 1.61 12.92 -3.33
C GLY A 119 2.14 14.35 -3.37
N SER A 120 1.23 15.30 -3.27
CA SER A 120 1.50 16.74 -3.13
C SER A 120 1.21 17.22 -1.70
N TRP A 121 1.89 18.29 -1.30
CA TRP A 121 1.73 18.92 0.02
C TRP A 121 1.98 20.43 -0.07
N THR A 122 1.39 21.19 0.85
CA THR A 122 1.54 22.65 0.94
C THR A 122 1.83 23.07 2.37
N GLY A 123 2.94 23.75 2.61
CA GLY A 123 3.32 24.28 3.93
C GLY A 123 3.90 23.23 4.89
N SER A 124 3.25 22.08 5.09
CA SER A 124 3.76 20.98 5.90
C SER A 124 3.33 19.59 5.37
N ASN A 125 4.06 18.54 5.76
CA ASN A 125 3.76 17.15 5.41
C ASN A 125 3.81 16.23 6.65
N PRO A 126 2.88 16.37 7.61
CA PRO A 126 2.78 15.47 8.75
C PRO A 126 2.31 14.08 8.32
N ALA A 127 2.95 13.03 8.84
CA ALA A 127 2.50 11.65 8.62
C ALA A 127 1.12 11.40 9.24
N PRO A 128 0.25 10.58 8.61
CA PRO A 128 -1.01 10.16 9.21
C PRO A 128 -0.77 9.35 10.50
N THR A 129 -1.58 9.59 11.53
CA THR A 129 -1.46 8.94 12.85
C THR A 129 -2.52 7.87 13.10
N SER A 130 -3.43 7.65 12.15
CA SER A 130 -4.54 6.71 12.28
C SER A 130 -4.82 6.03 10.96
N PHE A 131 -4.81 4.70 10.98
CA PHE A 131 -5.06 3.84 9.84
C PHE A 131 -6.15 2.82 10.19
N LYS A 132 -6.88 2.36 9.18
CA LYS A 132 -7.81 1.24 9.27
C LYS A 132 -7.52 0.21 8.19
N LEU A 133 -7.67 -1.07 8.51
CA LEU A 133 -7.69 -2.17 7.55
C LEU A 133 -9.09 -2.78 7.54
N ASN A 134 -9.76 -2.76 6.40
CA ASN A 134 -11.14 -3.24 6.23
C ASN A 134 -12.10 -2.63 7.30
N GLY A 135 -11.96 -1.34 7.58
CA GLY A 135 -12.72 -0.60 8.60
C GLY A 135 -12.22 -0.75 10.05
N VAL A 136 -11.46 -1.80 10.37
CA VAL A 136 -10.89 -2.07 11.72
C VAL A 136 -9.67 -1.18 11.95
N ALA A 137 -9.59 -0.49 13.08
CA ALA A 137 -8.47 0.40 13.39
C ALA A 137 -7.16 -0.38 13.61
N CYS A 138 -6.07 0.08 13.01
CA CYS A 138 -4.74 -0.48 13.22
C CYS A 138 -4.16 0.01 14.56
N THR A 139 -4.40 -0.77 15.62
CA THR A 139 -3.88 -0.51 16.98
C THR A 139 -2.58 -1.23 17.29
N GLY A 140 -1.97 -1.90 16.30
CA GLY A 140 -0.68 -2.59 16.41
C GLY A 140 0.51 -1.63 16.57
N VAL A 141 0.64 -1.03 17.75
CA VAL A 141 1.94 -0.55 18.27
C VAL A 141 2.88 -1.76 18.35
N PRO A 142 4.21 -1.63 18.16
CA PRO A 142 5.12 -2.69 18.59
C PRO A 142 4.88 -2.99 20.07
N THR A 143 4.32 -4.17 20.36
CA THR A 143 4.42 -4.75 21.69
C THR A 143 5.89 -5.05 21.91
N ASP A 144 6.62 -4.12 22.52
CA ASP A 144 7.96 -4.40 23.02
C ASP A 144 7.86 -5.26 24.28
N THR A 145 7.43 -6.50 24.05
CA THR A 145 7.77 -7.65 24.89
C THR A 145 8.87 -8.41 24.17
N SER A 146 9.99 -7.71 23.96
CA SER A 146 11.28 -8.36 23.77
C SER A 146 11.66 -9.08 25.07
N THR A 147 11.11 -10.29 25.29
CA THR A 147 11.83 -11.28 26.11
C THR A 147 12.97 -11.81 25.25
N SER A 148 14.03 -11.01 25.19
CA SER A 148 15.30 -11.38 24.56
C SER A 148 15.99 -12.46 25.39
N THR A 149 15.59 -13.72 25.21
CA THR A 149 16.39 -14.87 25.68
C THR A 149 17.50 -15.14 24.66
N SER A 150 18.57 -14.37 24.76
CA SER A 150 19.81 -14.57 24.01
C SER A 150 20.59 -15.78 24.54
N THR A 151 20.18 -16.98 24.13
CA THR A 151 20.98 -18.20 24.34
C THR A 151 22.09 -18.28 23.30
N SER A 152 23.28 -17.79 23.66
CA SER A 152 24.51 -18.11 22.93
C SER A 152 24.81 -19.60 23.04
N THR A 153 25.03 -20.28 21.91
CA THR A 153 25.73 -21.57 21.87
C THR A 153 26.58 -21.60 20.60
N SER A 154 27.86 -21.91 20.78
CA SER A 154 28.89 -21.66 19.78
C SER A 154 29.15 -22.87 18.87
N THR A 155 29.63 -22.56 17.66
CA THR A 155 30.55 -23.37 16.85
C THR A 155 30.03 -24.70 16.25
N THR A 156 29.95 -24.74 14.92
CA THR A 156 30.66 -25.77 14.11
C THR A 156 31.01 -25.19 12.74
N THR A 157 32.27 -25.37 12.34
CA THR A 157 32.84 -24.95 11.05
C THR A 157 32.31 -25.77 9.89
N SER A 158 32.00 -25.12 8.76
CA SER A 158 31.92 -25.77 7.43
C SER A 158 32.47 -24.85 6.35
N THR A 159 33.53 -25.31 5.68
CA THR A 159 34.20 -24.61 4.57
C THR A 159 33.53 -24.93 3.25
N THR A 160 33.11 -23.92 2.47
CA THR A 160 32.79 -24.12 1.04
C THR A 160 33.29 -22.94 0.20
N THR A 161 34.09 -23.31 -0.79
CA THR A 161 34.82 -22.53 -1.80
C THR A 161 34.06 -21.39 -2.49
N THR A 162 34.69 -20.21 -2.58
CA THR A 162 34.31 -19.12 -3.48
C THR A 162 34.82 -19.41 -4.90
N THR A 163 33.91 -19.56 -5.88
CA THR A 163 34.27 -19.57 -7.31
C THR A 163 34.07 -18.19 -7.90
N THR A 164 35.18 -17.48 -8.16
CA THR A 164 35.18 -16.16 -8.81
C THR A 164 35.10 -16.34 -10.33
N THR A 165 33.95 -16.01 -10.93
CA THR A 165 33.81 -16.00 -12.39
C THR A 165 34.37 -14.71 -12.97
N THR A 166 35.65 -14.72 -13.35
CA THR A 166 36.30 -13.61 -14.05
C THR A 166 35.90 -13.63 -15.52
N THR A 167 35.19 -12.60 -15.99
CA THR A 167 34.89 -12.42 -17.42
C THR A 167 36.12 -11.92 -18.17
N THR A 168 36.96 -12.83 -18.64
CA THR A 168 38.11 -12.51 -19.51
C THR A 168 37.64 -12.29 -20.95
N THR A 169 37.83 -11.09 -21.46
CA THR A 169 37.76 -10.76 -22.88
C THR A 169 38.74 -11.64 -23.67
N THR A 170 38.22 -12.53 -24.52
CA THR A 170 39.05 -13.36 -25.40
C THR A 170 38.68 -13.17 -26.87
N ASN A 171 39.70 -12.79 -27.64
CA ASN A 171 39.70 -12.65 -29.08
C ASN A 171 39.31 -13.99 -29.76
N PRO A 172 38.47 -14.00 -30.81
CA PRO A 172 38.08 -15.24 -31.47
C PRO A 172 39.27 -15.83 -32.26
N PRO A 173 39.59 -17.13 -32.10
CA PRO A 173 40.55 -17.81 -32.97
C PRO A 173 39.94 -18.10 -34.34
N ALA A 174 40.77 -18.01 -35.38
CA ALA A 174 40.37 -18.29 -36.76
C ALA A 174 40.11 -19.78 -37.02
N SER A 175 39.43 -20.05 -38.14
CA SER A 175 39.30 -21.36 -38.80
C SER A 175 38.18 -22.29 -38.29
N ALA A 176 36.96 -22.08 -38.79
CA ALA A 176 36.00 -23.16 -39.03
C ALA A 176 35.34 -22.94 -40.39
N LEU A 177 35.48 -23.91 -41.30
CA LEU A 177 34.97 -23.84 -42.66
C LEU A 177 33.45 -24.08 -42.65
N TYR A 178 32.67 -23.10 -43.13
CA TYR A 178 31.27 -23.33 -43.51
C TYR A 178 31.09 -23.01 -44.99
N VAL A 179 30.74 -24.04 -45.76
CA VAL A 179 30.47 -23.96 -47.20
C VAL A 179 28.98 -24.07 -47.42
N SER A 180 28.37 -23.06 -48.03
CA SER A 180 27.13 -23.19 -48.80
C SER A 180 26.95 -22.00 -49.78
N PRO A 181 26.15 -22.16 -50.86
CA PRO A 181 26.51 -21.56 -52.15
C PRO A 181 25.53 -20.48 -52.67
N ASN A 182 25.91 -19.88 -53.80
CA ASN A 182 25.15 -19.00 -54.71
C ASN A 182 24.75 -17.59 -54.22
N GLY A 183 24.96 -16.59 -55.08
CA GLY A 183 24.21 -15.32 -55.03
C GLY A 183 25.04 -14.04 -55.19
N THR A 184 25.23 -13.64 -56.45
CA THR A 184 25.67 -12.34 -56.98
C THR A 184 25.25 -11.05 -56.25
N ASP A 185 26.16 -10.08 -56.29
CA ASP A 185 26.00 -8.61 -56.40
C ASP A 185 25.39 -7.78 -55.24
N GLY A 186 26.04 -6.64 -54.93
CA GLY A 186 25.32 -5.45 -54.44
C GLY A 186 25.95 -4.59 -53.32
N ALA A 187 26.57 -3.47 -53.74
CA ALA A 187 26.57 -2.16 -53.07
C ALA A 187 27.23 -1.93 -51.69
N ALA A 188 27.65 -0.67 -51.47
CA ALA A 188 28.35 -0.18 -50.30
C ALA A 188 27.41 0.51 -49.28
N GLY A 189 27.87 0.66 -48.03
CA GLY A 189 27.19 1.43 -46.99
C GLY A 189 28.08 1.74 -45.79
N THR A 190 28.80 2.86 -45.84
CA THR A 190 29.52 3.42 -44.69
C THR A 190 28.52 3.92 -43.63
N GLN A 191 28.77 3.63 -42.35
CA GLN A 191 28.01 4.20 -41.24
C GLN A 191 28.92 5.08 -40.38
N ALA A 192 28.36 6.20 -39.92
CA ALA A 192 29.13 7.35 -39.43
C ALA A 192 29.27 7.43 -37.91
N ASP A 193 30.21 8.28 -37.51
CA ASP A 193 30.50 8.81 -36.17
C ASP A 193 29.27 9.38 -35.43
N PRO A 194 29.26 9.27 -34.09
CA PRO A 194 28.88 10.45 -33.30
C PRO A 194 29.92 10.78 -32.21
N THR A 195 30.64 11.88 -32.44
CA THR A 195 31.59 12.54 -31.54
C THR A 195 30.90 13.26 -30.36
N THR A 196 31.73 13.72 -29.41
CA THR A 196 31.44 14.58 -28.23
C THR A 196 30.92 13.84 -26.98
N LEU A 197 31.36 14.14 -25.74
CA LEU A 197 32.23 15.24 -25.24
C LEU A 197 32.85 14.89 -23.85
N THR A 198 33.80 15.70 -23.37
CA THR A 198 34.32 15.80 -21.98
C THR A 198 35.40 14.76 -21.60
N SER A 199 36.71 15.02 -21.73
CA SER A 199 37.57 16.00 -21.01
C SER A 199 38.05 15.56 -19.61
N ALA A 200 39.30 15.08 -19.54
CA ALA A 200 40.23 15.35 -18.44
C ALA A 200 41.67 15.03 -18.86
N ILE A 201 42.56 16.03 -18.86
CA ILE A 201 44.00 15.92 -19.20
C ILE A 201 44.82 15.94 -17.90
N SER A 202 45.66 14.92 -17.68
CA SER A 202 46.93 15.01 -16.95
C SER A 202 47.70 13.70 -17.21
N ARG A 203 48.89 13.71 -17.84
CA ARG A 203 50.21 13.97 -17.21
C ARG A 203 50.45 13.03 -16.01
N ILE A 204 51.47 12.17 -15.97
CA ILE A 204 52.69 12.01 -16.80
C ILE A 204 52.91 10.52 -17.08
#